data_AF-A0A9P4UZ29-F1
#
_entry.id   AF-A0A9P4UZ29-F1
#
_cell.length_a   1.000
_cell.length_b   1.000
_cell.length_c   1.000
_cell.angle_alpha   90.00
_cell.angle_beta   90.00
_cell.angle_gamma   90.00
#
_symmetry.space_group_name_H-M   'P 1'
#
loop_
_entity.id
_entity.type
_entity.pdbx_description
1 polymer ?
#
loop_
_entity_poly.entity_id
_entity_poly.type
_entity_poly.pdbx_seq_one_letter_code
_entity_poly.pdbx_strand_id
1 'polypeptide(L)'
;STLTTMNNLAGVLGSQGKYEEAESMHRQTLATREKVLGVEHPGTLTTVYCLARLLTGGHHYDESAALYNRACIGYTASLGRDHPTT
;
A
#
# COMPACT_ATOMS: atom_id res chain seq x y z
N SER A 1 8.25 -12.05 5.77
CA SER A 1 9.48 -11.24 5.77
C SER A 1 9.30 -10.03 6.67
N THR A 2 10.37 -9.38 7.11
CA THR A 2 10.33 -8.18 7.97
C THR A 2 9.39 -7.09 7.43
N LEU A 3 9.43 -6.85 6.12
CA LEU A 3 8.56 -5.87 5.45
C LEU A 3 7.07 -6.22 5.51
N THR A 4 6.71 -7.52 5.50
CA THR A 4 5.31 -7.94 5.69
C THR A 4 4.86 -7.66 7.12
N THR A 5 5.70 -7.94 8.10
CA THR A 5 5.39 -7.66 9.51
C THR A 5 5.24 -6.16 9.75
N MET A 6 6.12 -5.32 9.18
CA MET A 6 6.00 -3.85 9.24
C MET A 6 4.70 -3.36 8.60
N ASN A 7 4.35 -3.87 7.41
CA ASN A 7 3.09 -3.50 6.75
C ASN A 7 1.85 -3.86 7.61
N ASN A 8 1.89 -5.01 8.28
CA ASN A 8 0.79 -5.44 9.14
C ASN A 8 0.70 -4.59 10.42
N LEU A 9 1.85 -4.25 11.03
CA LEU A 9 1.91 -3.37 12.20
C LEU A 9 1.37 -1.98 11.87
N ALA A 10 1.75 -1.42 10.71
CA ALA A 10 1.19 -0.15 10.23
C ALA A 10 -0.33 -0.22 10.09
N GLY A 11 -0.88 -1.32 9.58
CA GLY A 11 -2.32 -1.55 9.54
C GLY A 11 -2.98 -1.55 10.92
N VAL A 12 -2.36 -2.20 11.91
CA VAL A 12 -2.85 -2.21 13.30
C VAL A 12 -2.82 -0.80 13.92
N LEU A 13 -1.76 -0.02 13.68
CA LEU A 13 -1.65 1.37 14.14
C LEU A 13 -2.76 2.25 13.54
N GLY A 14 -3.04 2.08 12.24
CA GLY A 14 -4.15 2.76 11.58
C GLY A 14 -5.51 2.42 12.20
N SER A 15 -5.77 1.15 12.51
CA SER A 15 -6.99 0.73 13.22
C SER A 15 -7.10 1.29 14.65
N GLN A 16 -5.99 1.69 15.27
CA GLN A 16 -5.98 2.38 16.57
C GLN A 16 -6.13 3.91 16.43
N GLY A 17 -6.29 4.43 15.22
CA GLY A 17 -6.37 5.88 14.94
C GLY A 17 -5.01 6.58 14.91
N LYS A 18 -3.90 5.84 14.97
CA LYS A 18 -2.54 6.39 14.88
C LYS A 18 -2.10 6.56 13.42
N TYR A 19 -2.80 7.43 12.70
CA TYR A 19 -2.66 7.58 11.25
C TYR A 19 -1.24 8.01 10.83
N GLU A 20 -0.63 8.96 11.53
CA GLU A 20 0.73 9.46 11.19
C GLU A 20 1.81 8.38 11.34
N GLU A 21 1.79 7.63 12.44
CA GLU A 21 2.73 6.52 12.68
C GLU A 21 2.55 5.41 11.62
N ALA A 22 1.29 5.06 11.32
CA ALA A 22 0.96 4.07 10.31
C ALA A 22 1.40 4.49 8.91
N GLU A 23 1.22 5.76 8.55
CA GLU A 23 1.56 6.30 7.24
C GLU A 23 3.08 6.28 7.03
N SER A 24 3.83 6.80 8.01
CA SER A 24 5.29 6.79 7.99
C SER A 24 5.84 5.38 7.78
N MET A 25 5.31 4.41 8.51
CA MET A 25 5.73 3.01 8.40
C MET A 25 5.35 2.38 7.05
N HIS A 26 4.16 2.66 6.51
CA HIS A 26 3.78 2.21 5.17
C HIS A 26 4.67 2.82 4.09
N ARG A 27 4.99 4.12 4.16
CA ARG A 27 5.88 4.79 3.19
C ARG A 27 7.31 4.24 3.23
N GLN A 28 7.86 4.00 4.42
CA GLN A 28 9.18 3.38 4.57
C GLN A 28 9.20 1.95 3.99
N THR A 29 8.16 1.16 4.28
CA THR A 29 8.00 -0.20 3.76
C THR A 29 7.88 -0.18 2.24
N LEU A 30 7.12 0.77 1.69
CA LEU A 30 6.93 0.94 0.25
C LEU A 30 8.25 1.24 -0.46
N ALA A 31 8.99 2.25 0.00
CA ALA A 31 10.28 2.61 -0.59
C ALA A 31 11.27 1.43 -0.60
N THR A 32 11.28 0.64 0.47
CA THR A 32 12.14 -0.55 0.54
C THR A 32 11.67 -1.64 -0.43
N ARG A 33 10.36 -1.89 -0.53
CA ARG A 33 9.80 -2.88 -1.45
C ARG A 33 10.01 -2.48 -2.92
N GLU A 34 9.84 -1.22 -3.26
CA GLU A 34 10.13 -0.69 -4.60
C GLU A 34 11.60 -0.93 -4.99
N LYS A 35 12.53 -0.67 -4.07
CA LYS A 35 13.97 -0.86 -4.32
C LYS A 35 14.37 -2.33 -4.47
N VAL A 36 13.79 -3.22 -3.68
CA VAL A 36 14.23 -4.64 -3.60
C VAL A 36 13.47 -5.53 -4.56
N LEU A 37 12.17 -5.29 -4.75
CA LEU A 37 11.26 -6.17 -5.48
C LEU A 37 10.77 -5.55 -6.80
N GLY A 38 10.89 -4.23 -6.94
CA GLY A 38 10.33 -3.47 -8.06
C GLY A 38 8.94 -2.90 -7.77
N VAL A 39 8.56 -1.91 -8.57
CA VAL A 39 7.31 -1.14 -8.39
C VAL A 39 6.04 -1.95 -8.66
N GLU A 40 6.13 -2.95 -9.55
CA GLU A 40 5.02 -3.81 -9.96
C GLU A 40 4.89 -5.09 -9.13
N HIS A 41 5.84 -5.36 -8.22
CA HIS A 41 5.80 -6.60 -7.46
C HIS A 41 4.53 -6.66 -6.58
N PRO A 42 3.83 -7.81 -6.47
CA PRO A 42 2.58 -7.91 -5.70
C PRO A 42 2.70 -7.43 -4.26
N GLY A 43 3.83 -7.69 -3.61
CA GLY A 43 4.12 -7.18 -2.27
C GLY A 43 4.24 -5.65 -2.21
N THR A 44 4.80 -5.01 -3.24
CA THR A 44 4.87 -3.55 -3.35
C THR A 44 3.48 -2.97 -3.54
N LEU A 45 2.71 -3.52 -4.47
CA LEU A 45 1.33 -3.12 -4.76
C LEU A 45 0.39 -3.31 -3.55
N THR A 46 0.61 -4.36 -2.75
CA THR A 46 -0.12 -4.55 -1.49
C THR A 46 0.13 -3.40 -0.52
N THR A 47 1.38 -2.92 -0.40
CA THR A 47 1.68 -1.76 0.47
C THR A 47 1.07 -0.48 -0.07
N VAL A 48 1.09 -0.26 -1.39
CA VAL A 48 0.42 0.89 -2.03
C VAL A 48 -1.07 0.89 -1.69
N TYR A 49 -1.75 -0.26 -1.83
CA TYR A 49 -3.15 -0.42 -1.47
C TYR A 49 -3.41 -0.14 0.03
N CYS A 50 -2.57 -0.68 0.93
CA CYS A 50 -2.74 -0.44 2.36
C CYS A 50 -2.56 1.04 2.74
N LEU A 51 -1.59 1.72 2.13
CA LEU A 51 -1.37 3.16 2.31
C LEU A 51 -2.57 3.96 1.78
N ALA A 52 -3.07 3.64 0.59
CA ALA A 52 -4.26 4.28 0.02
C ALA A 52 -5.47 4.17 0.97
N ARG A 53 -5.70 2.98 1.53
CA ARG A 53 -6.77 2.72 2.50
C ARG A 53 -6.61 3.51 3.80
N LEU A 54 -5.38 3.65 4.29
CA LEU A 54 -5.10 4.46 5.47
C LEU A 54 -5.45 5.94 5.23
N LEU A 55 -5.04 6.48 4.07
CA LEU A 55 -5.29 7.87 3.70
C LEU A 55 -6.78 8.18 3.52
N THR A 56 -7.59 7.20 3.10
CA THR A 56 -9.06 7.33 3.09
C THR A 56 -9.60 7.60 4.51
N GLY A 57 -9.06 6.91 5.53
CA GLY A 57 -9.44 7.12 6.93
C GLY A 57 -8.95 8.45 7.50
N GLY A 58 -7.89 9.02 6.95
CA GLY A 58 -7.33 10.33 7.32
C GLY A 58 -7.86 11.51 6.51
N HIS A 59 -8.92 11.34 5.71
CA HIS A 59 -9.50 12.37 4.84
C HIS A 59 -8.59 12.92 3.71
N HIS A 60 -7.49 12.23 3.41
CA HIS A 60 -6.59 12.56 2.29
C HIS A 60 -7.04 11.88 1.00
N TYR A 61 -8.23 12.24 0.53
CA TYR A 61 -8.92 11.52 -0.55
C TYR A 61 -8.20 11.58 -1.90
N ASP A 62 -7.61 12.73 -2.26
CA ASP A 62 -6.94 12.90 -3.55
C ASP A 62 -5.70 12.00 -3.66
N GLU A 63 -4.87 11.98 -2.61
CA GLU A 63 -3.69 11.10 -2.56
C GLU A 63 -4.10 9.62 -2.48
N SER A 64 -5.14 9.31 -1.70
CA SER A 64 -5.71 7.96 -1.63
C SER A 64 -6.15 7.46 -3.02
N ALA A 65 -6.87 8.28 -3.79
CA ALA A 65 -7.32 7.93 -5.13
C ALA A 65 -6.15 7.70 -6.10
N ALA A 66 -5.11 8.53 -6.03
CA ALA A 66 -3.90 8.35 -6.84
C ALA A 66 -3.21 7.01 -6.55
N LEU A 67 -3.08 6.64 -5.27
CA LEU A 67 -2.46 5.38 -4.86
C LEU A 67 -3.33 4.16 -5.20
N TYR A 68 -4.65 4.25 -5.07
CA TYR A 68 -5.55 3.18 -5.53
C TYR A 68 -5.41 2.94 -7.04
N ASN A 69 -5.43 4.01 -7.83
CA ASN A 69 -5.21 3.89 -9.28
C ASN A 69 -3.87 3.23 -9.60
N ARG A 70 -2.81 3.64 -8.91
CA ARG A 70 -1.49 3.02 -9.05
C ARG A 70 -1.53 1.52 -8.74
N ALA A 71 -2.16 1.12 -7.64
CA ALA A 71 -2.28 -0.29 -7.28
C ALA A 71 -3.09 -1.08 -8.32
N CYS A 72 -4.23 -0.55 -8.78
CA CYS A 72 -5.06 -1.18 -9.82
C CYS A 72 -4.29 -1.38 -11.13
N ILE A 73 -3.62 -0.32 -11.62
CA ILE A 73 -2.80 -0.39 -12.84
C ILE A 73 -1.71 -1.46 -12.69
N GLY A 74 -1.01 -1.46 -11.55
CA GLY A 74 0.07 -2.40 -11.37
C GLY A 74 -0.38 -3.84 -11.22
N TYR A 75 -1.48 -4.09 -10.51
CA TYR A 75 -2.06 -5.42 -10.43
C TYR A 75 -2.55 -5.89 -11.81
N THR A 76 -3.12 -4.99 -12.62
CA THR A 76 -3.56 -5.31 -13.99
C THR A 76 -2.39 -5.72 -14.87
N ALA A 77 -1.26 -5.02 -14.76
CA ALA A 77 -0.04 -5.35 -15.50
C ALA A 77 0.60 -6.66 -15.03
N SER A 78 0.48 -6.98 -13.74
CA SER A 78 1.16 -8.12 -13.10
C SER A 78 0.37 -9.43 -13.18
N LEU A 79 -0.95 -9.37 -13.06
CA LEU A 79 -1.84 -10.52 -12.91
C LEU A 79 -2.76 -10.74 -14.13
N GLY A 80 -2.78 -9.79 -15.06
CA GLY A 80 -3.73 -9.75 -16.17
C GLY A 80 -5.06 -9.10 -15.76
N ARG A 81 -5.82 -8.62 -16.76
CA ARG A 81 -7.08 -7.88 -16.57
C ARG A 81 -8.22 -8.66 -15.89
N ASP A 82 -8.15 -9.98 -15.87
CA ASP A 82 -9.24 -10.85 -15.38
C ASP A 82 -8.96 -11.43 -13.97
N HIS A 83 -7.95 -10.91 -13.26
CA HIS A 83 -7.69 -11.38 -11.90
C HIS A 83 -8.74 -10.83 -10.93
N PRO A 84 -9.32 -11.63 -10.00
CA PRO A 84 -10.41 -11.19 -9.11
C PRO A 84 -10.03 -10.09 -8.09
N THR A 85 -8.79 -9.57 -8.14
CA THR A 85 -8.30 -8.47 -7.29
C THR A 85 -7.84 -7.25 -8.09
N THR A 86 -8.00 -7.24 -9.42
CA THR A 86 -7.82 -6.08 -10.32
C THR A 86 -9.17 -5.52 -10.72
#